data_AF-A0A3B0UE66-F1
#
_entry.id   AF-A0A3B0UE66-F1
#
_cell.length_a   1.000
_cell.length_b   1.000
_cell.length_c   1.000
_cell.angle_alpha   90.00
_cell.angle_beta   90.00
_cell.angle_gamma   90.00
#
_symmetry.space_group_name_H-M   'P 1'
#
loop_
_entity.id
_entity.type
_entity.pdbx_description
1 polymer ?
#
loop_
_entity_poly.entity_id
_entity_poly.type
_entity_poly.pdbx_seq_one_letter_code
_entity_poly.pdbx_strand_id
1 'polypeptide(L)'
;MFMCKEYQSEVVIVGGGIAGITTAIELLNFNKKVLIIDRDTQENFGGLAKESFGGMFFVDTTHQRRSGIKDSPEQAFKDWCSVANFEETDVLPKQWAKN
;
A
#
# COMPACT_ATOMS: atom_id res chain seq x y z
N MET A 1 -32.00 1.42 23.65
CA MET A 1 -31.29 2.70 23.43
C MET A 1 -29.97 2.37 22.76
N PHE A 2 -29.79 2.68 21.48
CA PHE A 2 -28.52 2.45 20.80
C PHE A 2 -27.49 3.44 21.36
N MET A 3 -26.40 2.94 21.93
CA MET A 3 -25.28 3.78 22.34
C MET A 3 -24.48 4.14 21.09
N CYS A 4 -24.50 5.43 20.71
CA CYS A 4 -23.61 5.93 19.67
C CYS A 4 -22.22 6.12 20.29
N LYS A 5 -21.19 5.53 19.70
CA LYS A 5 -19.80 5.79 20.09
C LYS A 5 -19.27 6.96 19.26
N GLU A 6 -18.82 8.01 19.93
CA GLU A 6 -18.17 9.15 19.30
C GLU A 6 -16.65 9.02 19.40
N TYR A 7 -15.95 9.33 18.30
CA TYR A 7 -14.50 9.33 18.22
C TYR A 7 -14.02 10.67 17.66
N GLN A 8 -12.90 11.18 18.19
CA GLN A 8 -12.28 12.42 17.71
C GLN A 8 -10.82 12.15 17.31
N SER A 9 -10.48 12.45 16.05
CA SER A 9 -9.13 12.35 15.50
C SER A 9 -8.84 13.54 14.58
N GLU A 10 -7.56 13.77 14.27
CA GLU A 10 -7.17 14.73 13.23
C GLU A 10 -7.39 14.16 11.82
N VAL A 11 -7.18 12.85 11.66
CA VAL A 11 -7.37 12.13 10.39
C VAL A 11 -8.17 10.85 10.63
N VAL A 12 -9.08 10.56 9.70
CA VAL A 12 -9.80 9.28 9.62
C VAL A 12 -9.35 8.54 8.37
N ILE A 13 -8.94 7.29 8.55
CA ILE A 13 -8.52 6.39 7.47
C ILE A 13 -9.59 5.31 7.34
N VAL A 14 -10.11 5.14 6.13
CA VAL A 14 -11.14 4.13 5.84
C VAL A 14 -10.46 2.94 5.17
N GLY A 15 -10.43 1.81 5.88
CA GLY A 15 -9.77 0.57 5.48
C GLY A 15 -8.51 0.30 6.31
N GLY A 16 -8.50 -0.82 7.01
CA GLY A 16 -7.40 -1.39 7.79
C GLY A 16 -6.55 -2.38 7.01
N GLY A 17 -6.45 -2.22 5.68
CA GLY A 17 -5.48 -2.96 4.85
C GLY A 17 -4.09 -2.33 4.85
N ILE A 18 -3.14 -2.90 4.09
CA ILE A 18 -1.74 -2.42 4.04
C ILE A 18 -1.64 -0.91 3.75
N ALA A 19 -2.39 -0.39 2.78
CA ALA A 19 -2.37 1.03 2.44
C ALA A 19 -2.82 1.92 3.62
N GLY A 20 -3.88 1.51 4.33
CA GLY A 20 -4.38 2.25 5.50
C GLY A 20 -3.43 2.18 6.68
N ILE A 21 -2.84 1.01 6.94
CA ILE A 21 -1.84 0.81 7.99
C ILE A 21 -0.58 1.62 7.72
N THR A 22 -0.03 1.58 6.50
CA THR A 22 1.14 2.38 6.12
C THR A 22 0.83 3.88 6.25
N THR A 23 -0.34 4.33 5.80
CA THR A 23 -0.76 5.74 5.96
C THR A 23 -0.83 6.14 7.44
N ALA A 24 -1.40 5.28 8.30
CA ALA A 24 -1.47 5.53 9.72
C ALA A 24 -0.09 5.63 10.37
N ILE A 25 0.83 4.72 10.03
CA ILE A 25 2.20 4.72 10.52
C ILE A 25 2.91 6.03 10.14
N GLU A 26 2.79 6.49 8.90
CA GLU A 26 3.45 7.74 8.52
C GLU A 26 2.85 8.96 9.21
N LEU A 27 1.53 9.03 9.35
CA LEU A 27 0.90 10.11 10.10
C LEU A 27 1.30 10.08 11.59
N LEU A 28 1.43 8.90 12.19
CA LEU A 28 1.92 8.73 13.56
C LEU A 28 3.38 9.19 13.69
N ASN A 29 4.24 8.95 12.69
CA ASN A 29 5.61 9.48 12.65
C ASN A 29 5.64 11.02 12.66
N PHE A 30 4.59 11.67 12.15
CA PHE A 30 4.38 13.12 12.24
C PHE A 30 3.53 13.56 13.45
N ASN A 31 3.42 12.72 14.48
CA ASN A 31 2.68 12.97 15.73
C ASN A 31 1.18 13.29 15.53
N LYS A 32 0.56 12.73 14.49
CA LYS A 32 -0.88 12.94 14.23
C LYS A 32 -1.74 11.94 14.98
N LYS A 33 -2.87 12.41 15.50
CA LYS A 33 -3.93 11.55 16.05
C LYS A 33 -4.77 10.96 14.93
N VAL A 34 -4.61 9.67 14.67
CA VAL A 34 -5.31 8.95 13.59
C VAL A 34 -6.39 8.00 14.12
N LEU A 35 -7.47 7.84 13.37
CA LEU A 35 -8.50 6.82 13.57
C LEU A 35 -8.60 5.97 12.30
N ILE A 36 -8.37 4.66 12.41
CA ILE A 36 -8.67 3.72 11.33
C ILE A 36 -10.05 3.13 11.59
N ILE A 37 -10.89 3.12 10.56
CA ILE A 37 -12.14 2.38 10.56
C ILE A 37 -12.09 1.29 9.49
N ASP A 38 -12.52 0.09 9.85
CA ASP A 38 -12.69 -1.02 8.91
C ASP A 38 -14.10 -1.59 9.07
N ARG A 39 -14.65 -2.10 7.98
CA ARG A 39 -15.97 -2.76 7.96
C ARG A 39 -15.90 -4.21 8.46
N ASP A 40 -14.70 -4.80 8.48
CA ASP A 40 -14.48 -6.19 8.82
C ASP A 40 -14.32 -6.41 10.34
N THR A 41 -14.19 -7.67 10.76
CA THR A 41 -13.90 -8.01 12.15
C THR A 41 -12.46 -7.69 12.52
N GLN A 42 -12.19 -7.59 13.82
CA GLN A 42 -10.86 -7.27 14.32
C GLN A 42 -9.82 -8.33 13.91
N GLU A 43 -10.22 -9.60 13.81
CA GLU A 43 -9.38 -10.73 13.39
C GLU A 43 -8.89 -10.62 11.94
N ASN A 44 -9.65 -9.88 11.12
CA ASN A 44 -9.38 -9.64 9.70
C ASN A 44 -8.65 -8.32 9.44
N PHE A 45 -8.25 -7.58 10.48
CA PHE A 45 -7.41 -6.40 10.31
C PHE A 45 -6.13 -6.76 9.53
N GLY A 46 -5.79 -5.94 8.55
CA GLY A 46 -4.79 -6.23 7.51
C GLY A 46 -5.40 -6.64 6.17
N GLY A 47 -6.64 -7.15 6.15
CA GLY A 47 -7.36 -7.57 4.95
C GLY A 47 -6.54 -8.52 4.08
N LEU A 48 -6.63 -8.35 2.75
CA LEU A 48 -5.90 -9.17 1.77
C LEU A 48 -4.37 -9.12 1.94
N ALA A 49 -3.81 -8.11 2.63
CA ALA A 49 -2.37 -8.07 2.86
C ALA A 49 -1.90 -9.24 3.74
N LYS A 50 -2.74 -9.69 4.68
CA LYS A 50 -2.48 -10.86 5.53
C LYS A 50 -2.44 -12.16 4.73
N GLU A 51 -3.10 -12.19 3.57
CA GLU A 51 -3.23 -13.35 2.68
C GLU A 51 -2.30 -13.28 1.45
N SER A 52 -1.52 -12.21 1.30
CA SER A 52 -0.64 -11.97 0.15
C SER A 52 0.57 -12.92 0.04
N PHE A 53 0.69 -13.90 0.94
CA PHE A 53 1.84 -14.81 1.09
C PHE A 53 3.20 -14.10 1.17
N GLY A 54 3.22 -12.82 1.53
CA GLY A 54 4.44 -12.01 1.70
C GLY A 54 5.14 -11.63 0.39
N GLY A 55 4.49 -11.81 -0.77
CA GLY A 55 5.05 -11.39 -2.05
C GLY A 55 5.05 -9.87 -2.17
N MET A 56 6.23 -9.28 -2.30
CA MET A 56 6.41 -7.85 -2.53
C MET A 56 7.32 -7.65 -3.73
N PHE A 57 6.91 -6.78 -4.65
CA PHE A 57 7.71 -6.40 -5.81
C PHE A 57 8.72 -5.33 -5.38
N PHE A 58 10.00 -5.61 -5.57
CA PHE A 58 11.08 -4.68 -5.30
C PHE A 58 12.03 -4.63 -6.48
N VAL A 59 12.61 -3.45 -6.71
CA VAL A 59 13.49 -3.17 -7.84
C VAL A 59 14.86 -2.76 -7.34
N ASP A 60 15.91 -3.36 -7.92
CA ASP A 60 17.33 -3.05 -7.65
C ASP A 60 17.66 -2.81 -6.16
N THR A 61 17.25 -3.75 -5.32
CA THR A 61 17.54 -3.73 -3.88
C THR A 61 18.97 -4.17 -3.57
N THR A 62 19.47 -3.77 -2.40
CA THR A 62 20.75 -4.28 -1.88
C THR A 62 20.75 -5.81 -1.76
N HIS A 63 19.60 -6.43 -1.49
CA HIS A 63 19.47 -7.88 -1.43
C HIS A 63 19.65 -8.52 -2.81
N GLN A 64 18.97 -8.01 -3.84
CA GLN A 64 19.14 -8.44 -5.24
C GLN A 64 20.60 -8.35 -5.67
N ARG A 65 21.26 -7.20 -5.44
CA ARG A 65 22.68 -7.01 -5.78
C ARG A 65 23.60 -8.00 -5.09
N ARG A 66 23.39 -8.24 -3.78
CA ARG A 66 24.19 -9.23 -3.01
C ARG A 66 23.98 -10.66 -3.50
N SER A 67 22.79 -10.98 -3.99
CA SER A 67 22.46 -12.27 -4.59
C SER A 67 22.85 -12.40 -6.07
N GLY A 68 23.49 -11.38 -6.66
CA GLY A 68 23.89 -11.38 -8.07
C GLY A 68 22.74 -11.21 -9.07
N ILE A 69 21.55 -10.83 -8.60
CA ILE A 69 20.40 -10.51 -9.45
C ILE A 69 20.64 -9.13 -10.07
N LYS A 70 20.66 -9.07 -11.41
CA LYS A 70 20.75 -7.83 -12.17
C LYS A 70 19.34 -7.33 -12.45
N ASP A 71 19.00 -6.19 -11.88
CA ASP A 71 17.69 -5.54 -12.01
C ASP A 71 17.88 -4.03 -12.13
N SER A 72 16.91 -3.31 -12.68
CA SER A 72 16.94 -1.84 -12.76
C SER A 72 15.52 -1.25 -12.88
N PRO A 73 15.31 0.01 -12.45
CA PRO A 73 14.04 0.71 -12.65
C PRO A 73 13.56 0.73 -14.11
N GLU A 74 14.47 0.88 -15.07
CA GLU A 74 14.14 0.89 -16.49
C GLU A 74 13.65 -0.48 -16.97
N GLN A 75 14.30 -1.55 -16.51
CA GLN A 75 13.90 -2.92 -16.83
C GLN A 75 12.54 -3.25 -16.19
N ALA A 76 12.37 -2.93 -14.89
CA ALA A 76 11.12 -3.11 -14.18
C ALA A 76 9.94 -2.35 -14.82
N PHE A 77 10.16 -1.09 -15.22
CA PHE A 77 9.13 -0.30 -15.90
C PHE A 77 8.73 -0.90 -17.26
N LYS A 78 9.71 -1.37 -18.03
CA LYS A 78 9.47 -2.06 -19.30
C LYS A 78 8.64 -3.32 -19.09
N ASP A 79 9.00 -4.14 -18.10
CA ASP A 79 8.27 -5.36 -17.78
C ASP A 79 6.85 -5.05 -17.34
N TRP A 80 6.65 -4.02 -16.51
CA TRP A 80 5.33 -3.56 -16.10
C TRP A 80 4.46 -3.15 -17.30
N CYS A 81 5.01 -2.33 -18.21
CA CYS A 81 4.30 -1.88 -19.41
C CYS A 81 3.93 -3.04 -20.36
N SER A 82 4.69 -4.14 -20.34
CA SER A 82 4.43 -5.29 -21.23
C SER A 82 3.18 -6.09 -20.85
N VAL A 83 2.71 -5.99 -19.59
CA VAL A 83 1.57 -6.75 -19.08
C VAL A 83 0.43 -5.89 -18.54
N ALA A 84 0.67 -4.61 -18.24
CA ALA A 84 -0.30 -3.73 -17.58
C ALA A 84 -1.54 -3.39 -18.42
N ASN A 85 -1.51 -3.63 -19.75
CA ASN A 85 -2.60 -3.32 -20.67
C ASN A 85 -3.14 -1.89 -20.53
N PHE A 86 -2.23 -0.91 -20.37
CA PHE A 86 -2.61 0.49 -20.18
C PHE A 86 -3.49 1.01 -21.32
N GLU A 87 -4.57 1.69 -20.97
CA GLU A 87 -5.38 2.46 -21.92
C GLU A 87 -4.77 3.84 -22.16
N GLU A 88 -5.14 4.53 -23.24
CA GLU A 88 -4.61 5.88 -23.51
C GLU A 88 -4.99 6.88 -22.41
N THR A 89 -6.21 6.75 -21.89
CA THR A 89 -6.83 7.58 -20.84
C THR A 89 -6.27 7.32 -19.43
N ASP A 90 -5.51 6.23 -19.25
CA ASP A 90 -4.89 5.93 -17.96
C ASP A 90 -3.85 6.99 -17.59
N VAL A 91 -4.08 7.67 -16.47
CA VAL A 91 -3.17 8.67 -15.90
C VAL A 91 -2.49 8.12 -14.65
N LEU A 92 -3.26 7.83 -13.60
CA LEU A 92 -2.72 7.40 -12.30
C LEU A 92 -1.90 6.10 -12.36
N PRO A 93 -2.34 5.01 -13.02
CA PRO A 93 -1.56 3.77 -13.02
C PRO A 93 -0.28 3.90 -13.85
N LYS A 94 -0.28 4.71 -14.92
CA LYS A 94 0.95 5.04 -15.67
C LYS A 94 1.92 5.91 -14.87
N GLN A 95 1.41 6.86 -14.09
CA GLN A 95 2.24 7.67 -13.19
C GLN A 95 2.87 6.79 -12.11
N TRP A 96 2.08 5.91 -11.49
CA TRP A 96 2.58 5.00 -10.47
C TRP A 96 3.69 4.08 -10.99
N ALA A 97 3.53 3.51 -12.19
CA ALA A 97 4.52 2.60 -12.76
C ALA A 97 5.87 3.26 -13.09
N LYS A 98 5.91 4.58 -13.29
CA LYS A 98 7.14 5.33 -13.64
C LYS A 98 7.98 5.75 -12.43
N ASN A 99 7.48 5.56 -11.21
CA ASN A 99 8.10 6.07 -9.98
C ASN A 99 9.33 5.29 -9.54
#